data_AF-A0A672LBN9-F1
#
_entry.id   AF-A0A672LBN9-F1
#
_cell.length_a   1.000
_cell.length_b   1.000
_cell.length_c   1.000
_cell.angle_alpha   90.00
_cell.angle_beta   90.00
_cell.angle_gamma   90.00
#
_symmetry.space_group_name_H-M   'P 1'
#
loop_
_entity.id
_entity.type
_entity.pdbx_description
1 polymer ?
#
loop_
_entity_poly.entity_id
_entity_poly.type
_entity_poly.pdbx_seq_one_letter_code
_entity_poly.pdbx_strand_id
1 'polypeptide(L)'
;TASAQRVVLITGCSSGIGLAIAVMLARDEMKRYYGNNIHQRFCKNTTVQLLCICLPVSMSMIEPGPVHTEFEMKMFADVSKKEYVGTDPETLHHFRTCYLPSAANIFQGLGQTPEDIAKCTKKVIESPRPPFRNLTNPLYTPIVALKYADETGSLSVHTFYHMLYNLGGVMHVSLSILKCLSCGCLRRQAISPT
;
A
#
# COMPACT_ATOMS: atom_id res chain seq x y z
N THR A 1 -1.71 37.83 -5.10
CA THR A 1 -0.55 37.37 -4.30
C THR A 1 -0.10 36.04 -4.86
N ALA A 2 1.16 35.91 -5.28
CA ALA A 2 1.65 34.65 -5.83
C ALA A 2 1.53 33.55 -4.77
N SER A 3 0.71 32.53 -5.03
CA SER A 3 0.61 31.34 -4.18
C SER A 3 2.00 30.74 -4.03
N ALA A 4 2.60 30.82 -2.85
CA ALA A 4 3.88 30.21 -2.57
C ALA A 4 3.84 28.72 -2.98
N GLN A 5 4.81 28.28 -3.79
CA GLN A 5 4.88 26.90 -4.23
C GLN A 5 5.07 26.00 -3.01
N ARG A 6 4.27 24.93 -2.90
CA ARG A 6 4.44 23.91 -1.86
C ARG A 6 5.60 23.01 -2.25
N VAL A 7 6.63 22.97 -1.41
CA VAL A 7 7.73 22.01 -1.55
C VAL A 7 7.26 20.67 -0.99
N VAL A 8 7.27 19.63 -1.82
CA VAL A 8 6.85 18.28 -1.43
C VAL A 8 8.03 17.33 -1.58
N LEU A 9 8.44 16.72 -0.48
CA LEU A 9 9.46 15.67 -0.48
C LEU A 9 8.76 14.32 -0.37
N ILE A 10 8.94 13.47 -1.39
CA ILE A 10 8.40 12.11 -1.39
C ILE A 10 9.57 11.14 -1.22
N THR A 11 9.53 10.35 -0.16
CA THR A 11 10.56 9.35 0.17
C THR A 11 9.92 7.97 0.33
N GLY A 12 10.72 6.92 0.12
CA GLY A 12 10.32 5.53 0.42
C GLY A 12 9.37 4.85 -0.58
N CYS A 13 9.11 5.44 -1.75
CA CYS A 13 8.29 4.83 -2.81
C CYS A 13 9.12 3.90 -3.73
N SER A 14 8.53 2.77 -4.15
CA SER A 14 9.08 1.96 -5.26
C SER A 14 9.07 2.80 -6.55
N SER A 15 9.97 2.51 -7.50
CA SER A 15 10.19 3.35 -8.70
C SER A 15 8.90 3.65 -9.49
N GLY A 16 7.96 2.69 -9.56
CA GLY A 16 6.66 2.90 -10.21
C GLY A 16 5.74 3.89 -9.48
N ILE A 17 5.65 3.79 -8.14
CA ILE A 17 4.82 4.70 -7.32
C ILE A 17 5.40 6.12 -7.35
N GLY A 18 6.71 6.25 -7.18
CA GLY A 18 7.39 7.54 -7.18
C GLY A 18 7.22 8.28 -8.52
N LEU A 19 7.39 7.57 -9.63
CA LEU A 19 7.19 8.12 -10.96
C LEU A 19 5.74 8.57 -11.19
N ALA A 20 4.75 7.75 -10.82
CA ALA A 20 3.34 8.09 -10.98
C ALA A 20 2.97 9.37 -10.21
N ILE A 21 3.45 9.50 -8.97
CA ILE A 21 3.22 10.72 -8.17
C ILE A 21 3.92 11.93 -8.82
N ALA A 22 5.17 11.79 -9.25
CA ALA A 22 5.94 12.86 -9.87
C ALA A 22 5.27 13.39 -11.15
N VAL A 23 4.85 12.48 -12.04
CA VAL A 23 4.11 12.82 -13.26
C VAL A 23 2.80 13.54 -12.93
N MET A 24 2.08 13.07 -11.92
CA MET A 24 0.80 13.67 -11.54
C MET A 24 0.96 15.07 -10.94
N LEU A 25 2.02 15.32 -10.15
CA LEU A 25 2.32 16.64 -9.61
C LEU A 25 2.86 17.59 -10.68
N ALA A 26 3.67 17.10 -11.63
CA ALA A 26 4.21 17.89 -12.73
C ALA A 26 3.14 18.35 -13.73
N ARG A 27 2.04 17.59 -13.86
CA ARG A 27 0.88 17.94 -14.69
C ARG A 27 -0.07 18.95 -14.05
N ASP A 28 0.23 19.45 -12.85
CA ASP A 28 -0.57 20.50 -12.21
C ASP A 28 -0.42 21.82 -12.99
N GLU A 29 -1.47 22.24 -13.69
CA GLU A 29 -1.49 23.45 -14.54
C GLU A 29 -1.10 24.72 -13.78
N MET A 30 -1.37 24.75 -12.47
CA MET A 30 -1.06 25.89 -11.60
C MET A 30 0.39 25.88 -11.08
N LYS A 31 1.21 24.89 -11.46
CA LYS A 31 2.63 24.73 -11.07
C LYS A 31 2.86 24.90 -9.57
N ARG A 32 1.93 24.38 -8.76
CA ARG A 32 1.89 24.60 -7.31
C ARG A 32 2.95 23.82 -6.53
N TYR A 33 3.62 22.86 -7.16
CA TYR A 33 4.47 21.88 -6.48
C TYR A 33 5.91 21.89 -7.02
N TYR A 34 6.87 21.85 -6.10
CA TYR A 34 8.26 21.52 -6.40
C TYR A 34 8.58 20.16 -5.75
N GLY A 35 8.80 19.13 -6.58
CA GLY A 35 8.93 17.74 -6.13
C GLY A 35 10.36 17.22 -6.26
N ASN A 36 10.93 16.74 -5.15
CA ASN A 36 12.15 15.93 -5.14
C ASN A 36 11.78 14.50 -4.71
N ASN A 37 12.15 13.51 -5.53
CA ASN A 37 11.99 12.09 -5.20
C ASN A 37 13.31 11.55 -4.65
N ILE A 38 13.30 11.02 -3.43
CA ILE A 38 14.47 10.37 -2.85
C ILE A 38 14.14 8.91 -2.55
N HIS A 39 14.85 7.99 -3.22
CA HIS A 39 14.82 6.56 -2.96
C HIS A 39 15.61 6.23 -1.69
N GLN A 40 15.05 6.51 -0.50
CA GLN A 40 15.67 6.04 0.74
C GLN A 40 14.63 5.57 1.75
N ARG A 41 14.84 4.35 2.25
CA ARG A 41 14.05 3.72 3.32
C ARG A 41 14.36 4.41 4.65
N PHE A 42 13.55 5.37 5.04
CA PHE A 42 13.58 5.93 6.39
C PHE A 42 12.14 6.24 6.83
N CYS A 43 11.53 5.37 7.64
CA CYS A 43 10.48 5.80 8.58
C CYS A 43 10.08 4.68 9.55
N LYS A 44 10.85 4.51 10.61
CA LYS A 44 10.38 3.92 11.89
C LYS A 44 10.97 4.59 13.14
N ASN A 45 11.97 5.47 13.02
CA ASN A 45 12.61 6.07 14.19
C ASN A 45 11.95 7.38 14.62
N THR A 46 11.72 7.48 15.94
CA THR A 46 11.22 8.61 16.74
C THR A 46 11.90 9.96 16.42
N THR A 47 13.09 9.94 15.83
CA THR A 47 13.87 11.12 15.42
C THR A 47 13.15 12.00 14.39
N VAL A 48 12.33 11.43 13.51
CA VAL A 48 11.58 12.19 12.50
C VAL A 48 10.43 12.98 13.13
N GLN A 49 9.84 12.46 14.20
CA GLN A 49 8.72 13.11 14.89
C GLN A 49 9.17 14.32 15.71
N LEU A 50 10.41 14.33 16.21
CA LEU A 50 10.99 15.50 16.91
C LEU A 50 11.31 16.66 15.95
N LEU A 51 11.79 16.38 14.73
CA LEU A 51 12.12 17.43 13.75
C LEU A 51 10.87 18.20 13.28
N CYS A 52 9.71 17.53 13.24
CA CYS A 52 8.43 18.12 12.88
C CYS A 52 7.88 19.15 13.89
N ILE A 53 8.35 19.15 15.15
CA ILE A 53 7.84 20.07 16.17
C ILE A 53 8.47 21.48 16.03
N CYS A 54 9.63 21.60 15.38
CA CYS A 54 10.40 22.84 15.31
C CYS A 54 10.32 23.59 13.97
N LEU A 55 9.66 23.06 12.95
CA LEU A 55 9.52 23.68 11.62
C LEU A 55 8.07 23.62 11.13
N PRO A 56 7.59 24.57 10.29
CA PRO A 56 6.26 24.53 9.69
C PRO A 56 6.20 23.50 8.54
N VAL A 57 6.52 22.25 8.83
CA VAL A 57 6.55 21.14 7.87
C VAL A 57 5.49 20.12 8.26
N SER A 58 4.48 19.97 7.42
CA SER A 58 3.48 18.91 7.56
C SER A 58 4.04 17.59 7.04
N MET A 59 4.02 16.54 7.87
CA MET A 59 4.44 15.19 7.48
C MET A 59 3.25 14.23 7.48
N SER A 60 3.18 13.40 6.44
CA SER A 60 2.20 12.34 6.30
C SER A 60 2.83 11.09 5.71
N MET A 61 2.50 9.95 6.30
CA MET A 61 2.82 8.61 5.83
C MET A 61 1.67 8.08 4.97
N ILE A 62 2.03 7.64 3.76
CA ILE A 62 1.13 6.93 2.86
C ILE A 62 1.37 5.44 3.06
N GLU A 63 0.33 4.70 3.44
CA GLU A 63 0.38 3.27 3.74
C GLU A 63 -0.39 2.50 2.64
N PRO A 64 0.30 2.18 1.52
CA PRO A 64 -0.33 1.43 0.46
C PRO A 64 -0.51 -0.04 0.83
N GLY A 65 -1.62 -0.62 0.36
CA GLY A 65 -1.73 -2.08 0.21
C GLY A 65 -0.91 -2.60 -0.97
N PRO A 66 -1.22 -3.79 -1.51
CA PRO A 66 -0.58 -4.30 -2.71
C PRO A 66 -0.71 -3.29 -3.87
N VAL A 67 0.36 -3.09 -4.63
CA VAL A 67 0.39 -2.17 -5.77
C VAL A 67 0.92 -2.90 -6.98
N HIS A 68 0.15 -2.88 -8.07
CA HIS A 68 0.56 -3.46 -9.35
C HIS A 68 1.67 -2.62 -9.95
N THR A 69 2.91 -3.12 -9.86
CA THR A 69 4.09 -2.47 -10.45
C THR A 69 4.88 -3.50 -11.24
N GLU A 70 5.60 -3.05 -12.26
CA GLU A 70 6.46 -3.93 -13.06
C GLU A 70 7.53 -4.63 -12.21
N PHE A 71 8.00 -3.97 -11.14
CA PHE A 71 8.96 -4.55 -10.20
C PHE A 71 8.39 -5.78 -9.47
N GLU A 72 7.13 -5.70 -9.04
CA GLU A 72 6.49 -6.77 -8.28
C GLU A 72 6.22 -8.00 -9.15
N MET A 73 5.74 -7.82 -10.38
CA MET A 73 5.57 -8.93 -11.33
C MET A 73 6.89 -9.68 -11.60
N LYS A 74 8.00 -8.94 -11.77
CA LYS A 74 9.34 -9.55 -11.94
C LYS A 74 9.79 -10.29 -10.68
N MET A 75 9.60 -9.68 -9.50
CA MET A 75 9.93 -10.31 -8.22
C MET A 75 9.21 -11.64 -8.02
N PHE A 76 7.90 -11.72 -8.28
CA PHE A 76 7.15 -12.98 -8.19
C PHE A 76 7.66 -14.05 -9.15
N ALA A 77 7.99 -13.66 -10.40
CA ALA A 77 8.54 -14.58 -11.39
C ALA A 77 9.91 -15.13 -10.98
N ASP A 78 10.78 -14.28 -10.45
CA ASP A 78 12.13 -14.65 -10.01
C ASP A 78 12.08 -15.55 -8.77
N VAL A 79 11.27 -15.18 -7.78
CA VAL A 79 11.10 -15.92 -6.52
C VAL A 79 10.52 -17.31 -6.76
N SER A 80 9.63 -17.46 -7.74
CA SER A 80 9.02 -18.75 -8.10
C SER A 80 10.01 -19.72 -8.76
N LYS A 81 11.02 -19.20 -9.46
CA LYS A 81 12.03 -20.00 -10.18
C LYS A 81 13.30 -20.25 -9.36
N LYS A 82 13.46 -19.57 -8.23
CA LYS A 82 14.65 -19.63 -7.41
C LYS A 82 14.75 -20.94 -6.64
N GLU A 83 15.96 -21.48 -6.58
CA GLU A 83 16.31 -22.56 -5.65
C GLU A 83 16.80 -21.99 -4.33
N TYR A 84 16.32 -22.59 -3.23
CA TYR A 84 16.62 -22.16 -1.87
C TYR A 84 17.47 -23.22 -1.20
N VAL A 85 18.77 -23.20 -1.50
CA VAL A 85 19.74 -24.13 -0.92
C VAL A 85 19.90 -23.84 0.57
N GLY A 86 19.73 -24.87 1.41
CA GLY A 86 19.86 -24.77 2.87
C GLY A 86 18.58 -24.38 3.61
N THR A 87 17.43 -24.23 2.92
CA THR A 87 16.12 -24.10 3.56
C THR A 87 15.56 -25.49 3.88
N ASP A 88 14.90 -25.63 5.02
CA ASP A 88 14.27 -26.89 5.40
C ASP A 88 13.15 -27.27 4.41
N PRO A 89 12.99 -28.56 4.07
CA PRO A 89 12.04 -28.99 3.05
C PRO A 89 10.58 -28.65 3.37
N GLU A 90 10.20 -28.64 4.65
CA GLU A 90 8.83 -28.38 5.11
C GLU A 90 8.45 -26.90 4.93
N THR A 91 9.31 -25.98 5.35
CA THR A 91 9.13 -24.53 5.12
C THR A 91 9.16 -24.21 3.64
N LEU A 92 10.06 -24.84 2.87
CA LEU A 92 10.09 -24.66 1.42
C LEU A 92 8.80 -25.15 0.76
N HIS A 93 8.24 -26.27 1.26
CA HIS A 93 6.95 -26.76 0.81
C HIS A 93 5.84 -25.74 1.09
N HIS A 94 5.67 -25.29 2.33
CA HIS A 94 4.65 -24.29 2.70
C HIS A 94 4.82 -22.96 1.95
N PHE A 95 6.06 -22.54 1.73
CA PHE A 95 6.36 -21.35 0.94
C PHE A 95 5.83 -21.48 -0.50
N ARG A 96 6.07 -22.63 -1.14
CA ARG A 96 5.67 -22.89 -2.53
C ARG A 96 4.18 -23.20 -2.69
N THR A 97 3.58 -23.95 -1.77
CA THR A 97 2.21 -24.46 -1.92
C THR A 97 1.15 -23.59 -1.24
N CYS A 98 1.52 -22.87 -0.18
CA CYS A 98 0.58 -22.02 0.57
C CYS A 98 0.87 -20.54 0.35
N TYR A 99 2.08 -20.07 0.68
CA TYR A 99 2.40 -18.65 0.72
C TYR A 99 2.40 -18.00 -0.67
N LEU A 100 3.17 -18.52 -1.63
CA LEU A 100 3.31 -17.91 -2.95
C LEU A 100 1.98 -17.80 -3.71
N PRO A 101 1.15 -18.86 -3.82
CA PRO A 101 -0.15 -18.76 -4.48
C PRO A 101 -1.10 -17.79 -3.78
N SER A 102 -1.10 -17.80 -2.44
CA SER A 102 -1.95 -16.89 -1.66
C SER A 102 -1.53 -15.43 -1.83
N ALA A 103 -0.22 -15.16 -1.79
CA ALA A 103 0.34 -13.83 -2.03
C ALA A 103 -0.02 -13.35 -3.43
N ALA A 104 0.15 -14.16 -4.47
CA ALA A 104 -0.25 -13.81 -5.83
C ALA A 104 -1.75 -13.51 -5.94
N ASN A 105 -2.62 -14.32 -5.31
CA ASN A 105 -4.06 -14.09 -5.31
C ASN A 105 -4.46 -12.78 -4.61
N ILE A 106 -3.84 -12.48 -3.46
CA ILE A 106 -4.04 -11.22 -2.72
C ILE A 106 -3.57 -10.03 -3.55
N PHE A 107 -2.39 -10.12 -4.17
CA PHE A 107 -1.86 -9.07 -5.04
C PHE A 107 -2.80 -8.80 -6.22
N GLN A 108 -3.29 -9.85 -6.88
CA GLN A 108 -4.24 -9.68 -7.98
C GLN A 108 -5.61 -9.17 -7.52
N GLY A 109 -6.08 -9.57 -6.32
CA GLY A 109 -7.44 -9.24 -5.84
C GLY A 109 -7.57 -7.92 -5.13
N LEU A 110 -6.55 -7.52 -4.38
CA LEU A 110 -6.54 -6.30 -3.57
C LEU A 110 -5.54 -5.27 -4.08
N GLY A 111 -4.91 -5.50 -5.23
CA GLY A 111 -3.92 -4.60 -5.80
C GLY A 111 -4.52 -3.29 -6.29
N GLN A 112 -3.76 -2.22 -6.09
CA GLN A 112 -4.05 -0.87 -6.56
C GLN A 112 -3.10 -0.50 -7.69
N THR A 113 -3.51 0.44 -8.52
CA THR A 113 -2.62 1.02 -9.54
C THR A 113 -1.72 2.10 -8.92
N PRO A 114 -0.50 2.34 -9.48
CA PRO A 114 0.33 3.47 -9.09
C PRO A 114 -0.41 4.82 -9.17
N GLU A 115 -1.32 4.95 -10.13
CA GLU A 115 -2.18 6.12 -10.32
C GLU A 115 -3.15 6.32 -9.16
N ASP A 116 -3.70 5.26 -8.59
CA ASP A 116 -4.57 5.36 -7.41
C ASP A 116 -3.79 5.82 -6.18
N ILE A 117 -2.56 5.32 -6.01
CA ILE A 117 -1.65 5.80 -4.95
C ILE A 117 -1.33 7.28 -5.16
N ALA A 118 -1.07 7.68 -6.41
CA ALA A 118 -0.82 9.06 -6.75
C ALA A 118 -2.00 9.95 -6.35
N LYS A 119 -3.23 9.60 -6.77
CA LYS A 119 -4.45 10.34 -6.41
C LYS A 119 -4.62 10.49 -4.91
N CYS A 120 -4.42 9.42 -4.13
CA CYS A 120 -4.47 9.48 -2.67
C CYS A 120 -3.42 10.47 -2.12
N THR A 121 -2.19 10.36 -2.60
CA THR A 121 -1.08 11.23 -2.19
C THR A 121 -1.35 12.71 -2.50
N LYS A 122 -1.92 13.03 -3.67
CA LYS A 122 -2.32 14.40 -3.99
C LYS A 122 -3.38 14.95 -3.04
N LYS A 123 -4.38 14.14 -2.67
CA LYS A 123 -5.38 14.57 -1.67
C LYS A 123 -4.74 14.93 -0.34
N VAL A 124 -3.74 14.16 0.09
CA VAL A 124 -2.98 14.45 1.31
C VAL A 124 -2.18 15.75 1.17
N ILE A 125 -1.48 15.95 0.05
CA ILE A 125 -0.71 17.17 -0.24
C ILE A 125 -1.61 18.41 -0.28
N GLU A 126 -2.82 18.28 -0.83
CA GLU A 126 -3.78 19.38 -0.96
C GLU A 126 -4.50 19.70 0.36
N SER A 127 -4.54 18.76 1.30
CA SER A 127 -5.19 18.94 2.61
C SER A 127 -4.51 20.03 3.45
N PRO A 128 -5.29 20.96 4.04
CA PRO A 128 -4.75 21.99 4.92
C PRO A 128 -4.24 21.43 6.26
N ARG A 129 -4.77 20.27 6.70
CA ARG A 129 -4.34 19.54 7.89
C ARG A 129 -4.27 18.05 7.56
N PRO A 130 -3.19 17.60 6.91
CA PRO A 130 -3.11 16.23 6.45
C PRO A 130 -2.92 15.27 7.65
N PRO A 131 -3.68 14.16 7.73
CA PRO A 131 -3.46 13.14 8.74
C PRO A 131 -2.05 12.55 8.64
N PHE A 132 -1.47 12.14 9.76
CA PHE A 132 -0.15 11.52 9.75
C PHE A 132 -0.15 10.14 9.08
N ARG A 133 -1.21 9.35 9.17
CA ARG A 133 -1.30 8.03 8.50
C ARG A 133 -2.46 8.01 7.51
N ASN A 134 -2.19 7.56 6.28
CA ASN A 134 -3.16 7.53 5.20
C ASN A 134 -3.13 6.16 4.53
N LEU A 135 -4.09 5.30 4.88
CA LEU A 135 -4.31 4.02 4.20
C LEU A 135 -4.87 4.31 2.81
N THR A 136 -4.19 3.81 1.76
CA THR A 136 -4.67 4.04 0.40
C THR A 136 -5.74 3.02 0.00
N ASN A 137 -5.69 1.82 0.60
CA ASN A 137 -6.56 0.71 0.26
C ASN A 137 -7.62 0.48 1.35
N PRO A 138 -8.88 0.89 1.14
CA PRO A 138 -9.93 0.67 2.14
C PRO A 138 -10.24 -0.80 2.39
N LEU A 139 -9.90 -1.71 1.45
CA LEU A 139 -10.08 -3.15 1.60
C LEU A 139 -9.16 -3.75 2.69
N TYR A 140 -8.11 -3.03 3.08
CA TYR A 140 -7.21 -3.42 4.16
C TYR A 140 -7.68 -2.98 5.54
N THR A 141 -8.73 -2.15 5.63
CA THR A 141 -9.25 -1.65 6.91
C THR A 141 -9.58 -2.77 7.91
N PRO A 142 -10.24 -3.89 7.53
CA PRO A 142 -10.52 -4.97 8.48
C PRO A 142 -9.26 -5.64 9.01
N ILE A 143 -8.26 -5.84 8.16
CA ILE A 143 -6.96 -6.41 8.52
C ILE A 143 -6.23 -5.49 9.51
N VAL A 144 -6.22 -4.19 9.22
CA VAL A 144 -5.58 -3.20 10.08
C VAL A 144 -6.30 -3.11 11.42
N ALA A 145 -7.65 -3.11 11.41
CA ALA A 145 -8.45 -3.13 12.62
C ALA A 145 -8.16 -4.36 13.48
N LEU A 146 -8.02 -5.54 12.87
CA LEU A 146 -7.66 -6.77 13.58
C LEU A 146 -6.30 -6.68 14.27
N LYS A 147 -5.32 -6.02 13.64
CA LYS A 147 -4.00 -5.79 14.23
C LYS A 147 -4.06 -4.85 15.44
N TYR A 148 -4.98 -3.89 15.45
CA TYR A 148 -5.18 -2.98 16.58
C TYR A 148 -6.12 -3.55 17.65
N ALA A 149 -6.91 -4.58 17.33
CA ALA A 149 -7.87 -5.18 18.26
C ALA A 149 -7.22 -6.01 19.37
N ASP A 150 -5.96 -6.43 19.17
CA ASP A 150 -5.21 -7.24 20.14
C ASP A 150 -3.76 -6.77 20.21
N GLU A 151 -3.38 -6.19 21.35
CA GLU A 151 -2.02 -5.69 21.58
C GLU A 151 -0.97 -6.81 21.58
N THR A 152 -1.35 -8.06 21.89
CA THR A 152 -0.44 -9.21 21.84
C THR A 152 -0.14 -9.64 20.40
N GLY A 153 -1.01 -9.26 19.45
CA GLY A 153 -0.95 -9.66 18.05
C GLY A 153 -1.36 -11.11 17.77
N SER A 154 -1.65 -11.90 18.82
CA SER A 154 -2.01 -13.32 18.71
C SER A 154 -3.25 -13.54 17.83
N LEU A 155 -4.27 -12.70 17.99
CA LEU A 155 -5.49 -12.75 17.21
C LEU A 155 -5.20 -12.55 15.72
N SER A 156 -4.39 -11.53 15.39
CA SER A 156 -4.03 -11.25 14.01
C SER A 156 -3.27 -12.42 13.38
N VAL A 157 -2.27 -12.98 14.08
CA VAL A 157 -1.47 -14.11 13.60
C VAL A 157 -2.34 -15.34 13.40
N HIS A 158 -3.19 -15.66 14.37
CA HIS A 158 -4.06 -16.82 14.30
C HIS A 158 -5.08 -16.69 13.16
N THR A 159 -5.70 -15.53 12.99
CA THR A 159 -6.60 -15.30 11.85
C THR A 159 -5.88 -15.47 10.52
N PHE A 160 -4.68 -14.90 10.35
CA PHE A 160 -3.91 -15.07 9.11
C PHE A 160 -3.50 -16.52 8.86
N TYR A 161 -3.12 -17.24 9.91
CA TYR A 161 -2.80 -18.66 9.82
C TYR A 161 -4.01 -19.45 9.28
N HIS A 162 -5.19 -19.30 9.88
CA HIS A 162 -6.40 -19.99 9.42
C HIS A 162 -6.81 -19.56 8.01
N MET A 163 -6.64 -18.28 7.70
CA MET A 163 -6.93 -17.72 6.37
C MET A 163 -6.06 -18.34 5.28
N LEU A 164 -4.76 -18.58 5.57
CA LEU A 164 -3.80 -19.14 4.63
C LEU A 164 -3.89 -20.67 4.53
N TYR A 165 -4.03 -21.37 5.66
CA TYR A 165 -3.90 -22.84 5.71
C TYR A 165 -5.24 -23.58 5.72
N ASN A 166 -6.26 -23.04 6.39
CA ASN A 166 -7.51 -23.77 6.65
C ASN A 166 -8.68 -23.27 5.79
N LEU A 167 -8.63 -22.02 5.35
CA LEU A 167 -9.71 -21.33 4.64
C LEU A 167 -9.31 -20.88 3.23
N GLY A 168 -8.28 -21.50 2.62
CA GLY A 168 -7.77 -21.10 1.31
C GLY A 168 -8.84 -21.06 0.21
N GLY A 169 -9.75 -22.04 0.18
CA GLY A 169 -10.88 -22.07 -0.75
C GLY A 169 -11.87 -20.93 -0.53
N VAL A 170 -12.22 -20.65 0.73
CA VAL A 170 -13.10 -19.53 1.10
C VAL A 170 -12.45 -18.22 0.70
N MET A 171 -11.17 -18.05 1.00
CA MET A 171 -10.41 -16.86 0.62
C MET A 171 -10.37 -16.63 -0.88
N HIS A 172 -10.16 -17.69 -1.67
CA HIS A 172 -10.16 -17.58 -3.12
C HIS A 172 -11.53 -17.15 -3.67
N VAL A 173 -12.61 -17.71 -3.13
CA VAL A 173 -13.99 -17.32 -3.49
C VAL A 173 -14.28 -15.88 -3.08
N SER A 174 -13.96 -15.51 -1.84
CA SER A 174 -14.16 -14.15 -1.33
C SER A 174 -13.39 -13.11 -2.14
N LEU A 175 -12.12 -13.38 -2.48
CA LEU A 175 -11.31 -12.49 -3.32
C LEU A 175 -11.85 -12.41 -4.74
N SER A 176 -12.34 -13.52 -5.31
CA SER A 176 -12.98 -13.52 -6.63
C SER A 176 -14.27 -12.68 -6.65
N ILE A 177 -15.10 -12.80 -5.60
CA ILE A 177 -16.30 -11.96 -5.43
C ILE A 177 -15.89 -10.49 -5.28
N LEU A 178 -14.90 -10.19 -4.44
CA LEU A 178 -14.40 -8.82 -4.27
C LEU A 178 -13.86 -8.23 -5.58
N LYS A 179 -13.13 -9.01 -6.39
CA LYS A 179 -12.70 -8.61 -7.73
C LYS A 179 -13.90 -8.26 -8.61
N CYS A 180 -14.94 -9.10 -8.63
CA CYS A 180 -16.16 -8.85 -9.40
C CYS A 180 -16.89 -7.58 -8.94
N LEU A 181 -17.04 -7.38 -7.63
CA LEU A 181 -17.71 -6.21 -7.05
C LEU A 181 -16.89 -4.92 -7.24
N SER A 182 -15.56 -5.03 -7.28
CA SER A 182 -14.64 -3.91 -7.50
C SER A 182 -14.48 -3.58 -8.99
N CYS A 183 -14.87 -4.49 -9.89
CA CYS A 183 -14.90 -4.26 -11.32
C CYS A 183 -15.98 -3.21 -11.65
N GLY A 184 -15.66 -2.27 -12.56
CA GLY A 184 -16.47 -1.08 -12.85
C GLY A 184 -17.92 -1.35 -13.28
N CYS A 185 -18.26 -2.59 -13.62
CA CYS A 185 -19.60 -3.02 -13.98
C CYS A 185 -20.63 -2.91 -12.84
N LEU A 186 -20.19 -2.98 -11.57
CA LEU A 186 -21.07 -2.99 -10.37
C LEU A 186 -20.86 -1.80 -9.44
N ARG A 187 -19.92 -0.90 -9.74
CA ARG A 187 -19.69 0.34 -8.98
C ARG A 187 -20.83 1.34 -9.22
N ARG A 188 -22.02 1.09 -8.63
CA ARG A 188 -22.91 2.19 -8.27
C ARG A 188 -22.16 3.03 -7.24
N GLN A 189 -21.94 4.30 -7.54
CA GLN A 189 -21.41 5.28 -6.60
C GLN A 189 -22.22 5.18 -5.30
N ALA A 190 -21.65 4.59 -4.25
CA ALA A 190 -22.17 4.74 -2.92
C ALA A 190 -21.92 6.20 -2.53
N ILE A 191 -23.01 6.95 -2.53
CA ILE A 191 -23.12 8.34 -2.10
C ILE A 191 -22.50 8.43 -0.70
N SER A 192 -21.52 9.31 -0.53
CA SER A 192 -21.03 9.66 0.80
C SER A 192 -22.12 10.44 1.54
N PRO A 193 -22.43 10.13 2.82
CA PRO A 193 -23.24 11.03 3.62
C PRO A 193 -22.43 12.32 3.83
N THR A 194 -23.10 13.44 3.54
CA THR A 194 -22.68 14.82 3.77
C THR A 194 -22.21 15.08 5.19
#